data_AF-X1HSB4-F1
#
_entry.id   AF-X1HSB4-F1
#
_cell.length_a   1.000
_cell.length_b   1.000
_cell.length_c   1.000
_cell.angle_alpha   90.00
_cell.angle_beta   90.00
_cell.angle_gamma   90.00
#
_symmetry.space_group_name_H-M   'P 1'
#
loop_
_entity.id
_entity.type
_entity.pdbx_description
1 polymer ?
#
loop_
_entity_poly.entity_id
_entity_poly.type
_entity_poly.pdbx_seq_one_letter_code
_entity_poly.pdbx_strand_id
1 'polypeptide(L)'
;MLPARAGKAARPRRDVANQGRRRVEALYSEEIRFLVETYQKYIKTKEVGVHCHNNQQLAFANTIEGIIRDANYVDGTLFGLGRSAGNCPLELLLGFLKNPKFNITPILDVISKTI
;
A
#
# COMPACT_ATOMS: atom_id res chain seq x y z
N MET A 1 -7.50 3.76 -1.33
CA MET A 1 -6.45 4.58 -1.95
C MET A 1 -6.38 5.94 -1.28
N LEU A 2 -5.46 6.09 -0.33
CA LEU A 2 -5.16 7.38 0.29
C LEU A 2 -3.97 8.01 -0.44
N PRO A 3 -4.08 9.27 -0.93
CA PRO A 3 -2.96 9.97 -1.54
C PRO A 3 -1.96 10.37 -0.46
N ALA A 4 -0.70 9.99 -0.64
CA ALA A 4 0.41 10.50 0.17
C ALA A 4 0.76 11.95 -0.22
N ARG A 5 0.51 12.37 -1.48
CA ARG A 5 0.47 13.78 -1.96
C ARG A 5 -0.22 13.90 -3.34
N ALA A 6 -0.64 15.12 -3.73
CA ALA A 6 -1.51 15.39 -4.89
C ALA A 6 -0.75 15.79 -6.17
N GLY A 7 -1.00 15.11 -7.31
CA GLY A 7 -0.46 15.47 -8.64
C GLY A 7 -0.99 14.59 -9.78
N LYS A 8 -1.27 15.19 -10.95
CA LYS A 8 -2.03 14.65 -12.12
C LYS A 8 -1.20 13.73 -13.03
N ALA A 9 -1.84 12.70 -13.63
CA ALA A 9 -1.18 11.71 -14.48
C ALA A 9 -1.85 11.48 -15.85
N ALA A 10 -1.04 11.40 -16.92
CA ALA A 10 -1.40 10.88 -18.25
C ALA A 10 -0.70 9.52 -18.54
N ARG A 11 -1.27 8.68 -19.42
CA ARG A 11 -0.90 7.27 -19.72
C ARG A 11 -0.37 7.08 -21.17
N PRO A 12 -0.07 5.85 -21.65
CA PRO A 12 0.93 4.82 -21.22
C PRO A 12 1.75 4.28 -22.42
N ARG A 13 2.65 3.28 -22.24
CA ARG A 13 2.70 2.00 -23.03
C ARG A 13 3.47 0.91 -22.27
N ARG A 14 3.14 -0.34 -22.59
CA ARG A 14 3.40 -1.62 -21.89
C ARG A 14 4.76 -2.23 -22.27
N ASP A 15 5.29 -3.09 -21.39
CA ASP A 15 5.78 -4.47 -21.68
C ASP A 15 6.94 -4.87 -20.75
N VAL A 16 6.64 -5.63 -19.69
CA VAL A 16 7.60 -6.49 -18.99
C VAL A 16 6.87 -7.79 -18.63
N ALA A 17 6.79 -8.68 -19.62
CA ALA A 17 6.39 -10.05 -19.42
C ALA A 17 7.59 -10.85 -18.88
N ASN A 18 7.34 -11.79 -17.97
CA ASN A 18 8.19 -12.95 -17.69
C ASN A 18 9.19 -12.93 -16.50
N GLN A 19 8.82 -12.35 -15.35
CA GLN A 19 9.31 -12.84 -14.05
C GLN A 19 8.14 -13.48 -13.30
N GLY A 20 8.35 -14.74 -12.88
CA GLY A 20 7.34 -15.76 -12.62
C GLY A 20 6.19 -15.33 -11.70
N ARG A 21 5.02 -15.95 -11.91
CA ARG A 21 3.76 -15.77 -11.19
C ARG A 21 3.91 -15.98 -9.66
N ARG A 22 4.59 -15.10 -8.93
CA ARG A 22 4.21 -14.84 -7.54
C ARG A 22 2.95 -14.00 -7.62
N ARG A 23 1.84 -14.55 -7.09
CA ARG A 23 0.68 -13.72 -6.80
C ARG A 23 1.21 -12.58 -5.93
N VAL A 24 0.81 -11.35 -6.22
CA VAL A 24 1.18 -10.11 -5.48
C VAL A 24 0.88 -10.21 -3.96
N GLU A 25 0.19 -11.28 -3.57
CA GLU A 25 -0.24 -11.67 -2.22
C GLU A 25 0.87 -12.21 -1.28
N ALA A 26 2.09 -12.47 -1.75
CA ALA A 26 3.19 -12.99 -0.93
C ALA A 26 4.56 -12.39 -1.33
N LEU A 27 4.80 -11.16 -0.88
CA LEU A 27 6.07 -10.46 -1.08
C LEU A 27 6.74 -10.22 0.27
N TYR A 28 8.07 -10.32 0.31
CA TYR A 28 8.89 -9.81 1.41
C TYR A 28 9.29 -8.35 1.16
N SER A 29 9.77 -7.67 2.20
CA SER A 29 10.04 -6.24 2.14
C SER A 29 11.14 -5.89 1.13
N GLU A 30 12.13 -6.75 0.93
CA GLU A 30 13.17 -6.59 -0.09
C GLU A 30 12.59 -6.57 -1.51
N GLU A 31 11.54 -7.36 -1.76
CA GLU A 31 10.86 -7.40 -3.05
C GLU A 31 10.02 -6.14 -3.25
N ILE A 32 9.34 -5.65 -2.20
CA ILE A 32 8.63 -4.37 -2.24
C ILE A 32 9.58 -3.24 -2.60
N ARG A 33 10.72 -3.16 -1.92
CA ARG A 33 11.77 -2.17 -2.19
C ARG A 33 12.22 -2.21 -3.64
N PHE A 34 12.63 -3.40 -4.10
CA PHE A 34 13.10 -3.60 -5.45
C PHE A 34 12.06 -3.16 -6.48
N LEU A 35 10.79 -3.52 -6.28
CA LEU A 35 9.70 -3.16 -7.19
C LEU A 35 9.43 -1.66 -7.20
N VAL A 36 9.31 -1.02 -6.04
CA VAL A 36 9.03 0.43 -5.96
C VAL A 36 10.15 1.24 -6.62
N GLU A 37 11.41 0.95 -6.30
CA GLU A 37 12.57 1.62 -6.90
C GLU A 37 12.62 1.39 -8.42
N THR A 38 12.34 0.16 -8.86
CA THR A 38 12.29 -0.18 -10.29
C THR A 38 11.19 0.61 -11.01
N TYR A 39 9.98 0.66 -10.47
CA TYR A 39 8.89 1.42 -11.08
C TYR A 39 9.18 2.91 -11.12
N GLN A 40 9.69 3.51 -10.05
CA GLN A 40 10.07 4.93 -10.04
C GLN A 40 11.23 5.24 -11.00
N LYS A 41 12.14 4.29 -11.22
CA LYS A 41 13.23 4.45 -12.20
C LYS A 41 12.70 4.65 -13.61
N TYR A 42 11.67 3.90 -14.02
CA TYR A 42 11.16 3.92 -15.39
C TYR A 42 9.89 4.78 -15.58
N ILE A 43 9.06 4.93 -14.56
CA ILE A 43 7.83 5.72 -14.61
C ILE A 43 8.14 7.13 -14.08
N LYS A 44 8.20 8.12 -14.98
CA LYS A 44 8.47 9.53 -14.65
C LYS A 44 7.23 10.42 -14.64
N THR A 45 6.12 9.93 -15.18
CA THR A 45 4.88 10.73 -15.39
C THR A 45 3.77 10.39 -14.40
N LYS A 46 3.99 9.41 -13.52
CA LYS A 46 3.04 8.99 -12.50
C LYS A 46 3.75 8.63 -11.21
N GLU A 47 2.99 8.77 -10.13
CA GLU A 47 3.35 8.27 -8.82
C GLU A 47 3.24 6.75 -8.76
N VAL A 48 4.12 6.13 -7.98
CA VAL A 48 4.06 4.71 -7.64
C VAL A 48 3.24 4.53 -6.37
N GLY A 49 2.45 3.47 -6.32
CA GLY A 49 1.67 3.10 -5.13
C GLY A 49 1.83 1.63 -4.78
N VAL A 50 1.49 1.28 -3.55
CA VAL A 50 1.54 -0.08 -3.02
C VAL A 50 0.19 -0.52 -2.46
N HIS A 51 -0.16 -1.76 -2.74
CA HIS A 51 -1.34 -2.45 -2.22
C HIS A 51 -0.89 -3.83 -1.72
N CYS A 52 -0.96 -4.05 -0.42
CA CYS A 52 -0.45 -5.26 0.20
C CYS A 52 -1.57 -6.09 0.83
N HIS A 53 -1.56 -7.39 0.52
CA HIS A 53 -2.41 -8.40 1.17
C HIS A 53 -1.71 -8.99 2.39
N ASN A 54 -2.49 -9.48 3.35
CA ASN A 54 -2.00 -9.88 4.67
C ASN A 54 -1.81 -11.40 4.84
N ASN A 55 -1.69 -12.15 3.74
CA ASN A 55 -1.58 -13.62 3.74
C ASN A 55 -0.43 -14.16 4.59
N GLN A 56 0.65 -13.39 4.72
CA GLN A 56 1.83 -13.74 5.53
C GLN A 56 1.95 -12.88 6.80
N GLN A 57 0.90 -12.13 7.19
CA GLN A 57 0.96 -11.12 8.26
C GLN A 57 1.99 -10.00 8.00
N LEU A 58 2.30 -9.75 6.72
CA LEU A 58 3.30 -8.76 6.29
C LEU A 58 2.70 -7.51 5.63
N ALA A 59 1.36 -7.38 5.52
CA ALA A 59 0.77 -6.28 4.76
C ALA A 59 1.16 -4.91 5.30
N PHE A 60 1.14 -4.75 6.62
CA PHE A 60 1.52 -3.50 7.28
C PHE A 60 3.00 -3.17 7.09
N ALA A 61 3.89 -4.14 7.35
CA ALA A 61 5.33 -3.98 7.18
C ALA A 61 5.71 -3.63 5.73
N ASN A 62 5.12 -4.33 4.76
CA ASN A 62 5.35 -4.08 3.34
C ASN A 62 4.79 -2.74 2.87
N THR A 63 3.64 -2.31 3.40
CA THR A 63 3.10 -0.99 3.11
C THR A 63 4.04 0.11 3.63
N ILE A 64 4.60 -0.07 4.83
CA ILE A 64 5.62 0.85 5.39
C ILE A 64 6.88 0.87 4.54
N GLU A 65 7.40 -0.28 4.11
CA GLU A 65 8.57 -0.32 3.22
C GLU A 65 8.28 0.43 1.91
N GLY A 66 7.08 0.29 1.35
CA GLY A 66 6.66 1.09 0.20
C GLY A 66 6.70 2.61 0.48
N ILE A 67 6.18 3.04 1.64
CA ILE A 67 6.22 4.45 2.05
C ILE A 67 7.67 4.95 2.21
N ILE A 68 8.55 4.16 2.82
CA ILE A 68 9.98 4.49 3.00
C ILE A 68 10.67 4.68 1.63
N ARG A 69 10.19 3.98 0.60
CA ARG A 69 10.68 4.06 -0.78
C ARG A 69 9.90 5.06 -1.64
N ASP A 70 9.22 6.02 -1.03
CA ASP A 70 8.47 7.09 -1.71
C ASP A 70 7.29 6.58 -2.57
N ALA A 71 6.66 5.46 -2.20
CA ALA A 71 5.36 5.11 -2.77
C ALA A 71 4.29 6.09 -2.24
N ASN A 72 3.76 6.91 -3.14
CA ASN A 72 2.87 8.02 -2.81
C ASN A 72 1.38 7.67 -2.81
N TYR A 73 1.03 6.40 -2.99
CA TYR A 73 -0.32 5.91 -2.79
C TYR A 73 -0.27 4.60 -2.02
N VAL A 74 -1.00 4.53 -0.93
CA VAL A 74 -1.10 3.33 -0.10
C VAL A 74 -2.56 2.94 0.10
N ASP A 75 -2.80 1.63 0.07
CA ASP A 75 -4.10 1.06 0.34
C ASP A 75 -4.11 0.34 1.69
N GLY A 76 -5.23 0.51 2.39
CA GLY A 76 -5.58 -0.26 3.58
C GLY A 76 -7.10 -0.33 3.68
N THR A 77 -7.59 -1.28 4.46
CA THR A 77 -9.04 -1.46 4.71
C THR A 77 -9.31 -1.50 6.20
N LEU A 78 -10.52 -1.11 6.60
CA LEU A 78 -10.96 -1.17 7.99
C LEU A 78 -10.75 -2.57 8.54
N PHE A 79 -10.02 -2.70 9.65
CA PHE A 79 -9.72 -3.99 10.27
C PHE A 79 -9.08 -5.03 9.33
N GLY A 80 -8.43 -4.56 8.27
CA GLY A 80 -7.83 -5.42 7.24
C GLY A 80 -8.84 -6.18 6.38
N LEU A 81 -10.13 -5.82 6.37
CA LEU A 81 -11.17 -6.52 5.60
C LEU A 81 -10.81 -6.65 4.10
N GLY A 82 -10.90 -7.86 3.56
CA GLY A 82 -10.51 -8.15 2.18
C GLY A 82 -10.61 -9.65 1.87
N ARG A 83 -10.23 -10.05 0.65
CA ARG A 83 -10.15 -11.48 0.30
C ARG A 83 -9.01 -12.16 1.07
N SER A 84 -9.16 -13.48 1.29
CA SER A 84 -8.17 -14.31 2.00
C SER A 84 -7.88 -13.79 3.41
N ALA A 85 -6.62 -13.64 3.82
CA ALA A 85 -6.24 -13.12 5.13
C ALA A 85 -6.39 -11.60 5.27
N GLY A 86 -6.92 -10.92 4.25
CA GLY A 86 -7.20 -9.50 4.28
C GLY A 86 -6.14 -8.63 3.62
N ASN A 87 -6.22 -7.32 3.88
CA ASN A 87 -5.29 -6.28 3.43
C ASN A 87 -4.57 -5.63 4.61
N CYS A 88 -3.76 -4.61 4.34
CA CYS A 88 -3.17 -3.75 5.37
C CYS A 88 -4.28 -3.12 6.25
N PRO A 89 -4.27 -3.33 7.57
CA PRO A 89 -5.26 -2.72 8.47
C PRO A 89 -5.11 -1.20 8.48
N LEU A 90 -6.20 -0.51 8.14
CA LEU A 90 -6.21 0.95 7.95
C LEU A 90 -5.89 1.70 9.24
N GLU A 91 -6.39 1.22 10.38
CA GLU A 91 -6.14 1.80 11.69
C GLU A 91 -4.65 1.77 12.07
N LEU A 92 -3.93 0.69 11.74
CA LEU A 92 -2.48 0.61 11.94
C LEU A 92 -1.75 1.60 11.03
N LEU A 93 -2.17 1.68 9.76
CA LEU A 93 -1.59 2.59 8.78
C LEU A 93 -1.78 4.07 9.17
N LEU A 94 -2.98 4.45 9.61
CA LEU A 94 -3.26 5.81 10.06
C LEU A 94 -2.49 6.16 11.34
N GLY A 95 -2.38 5.20 12.27
CA GLY A 95 -1.56 5.36 13.48
C GLY A 95 -0.08 5.55 13.17
N PHE A 96 0.44 4.87 12.14
CA PHE A 96 1.82 5.01 11.67
C PHE A 96 2.10 6.38 11.03
N LEU A 97 1.21 6.84 10.14
CA LEU A 97 1.44 8.07 9.36
C LEU A 97 1.51 9.33 10.23
N LYS A 98 1.05 9.29 11.50
CA LYS A 98 1.11 10.37 12.51
C LYS A 98 0.94 11.77 11.94
N ASN A 99 0.01 11.92 10.99
CA ASN A 99 -0.19 13.16 10.26
C ASN A 99 -1.41 13.86 10.84
N PRO A 100 -1.33 15.14 11.25
CA PRO A 100 -2.48 15.88 11.78
C PRO A 100 -3.67 15.94 10.80
N LYS A 101 -3.44 15.65 9.51
CA LYS A 101 -4.48 15.52 8.50
C LYS A 101 -5.43 14.34 8.74
N PHE A 102 -4.99 13.27 9.41
CA PHE A 102 -5.79 12.06 9.58
C PHE A 102 -6.22 11.90 11.04
N ASN A 103 -7.53 11.92 11.28
CA ASN A 103 -8.11 11.59 12.58
C ASN A 103 -8.44 10.09 12.62
N ILE A 104 -7.74 9.34 13.49
CA ILE A 104 -7.97 7.91 13.66
C ILE A 104 -9.22 7.59 14.49
N THR A 105 -9.68 8.52 15.35
CA THR A 105 -10.77 8.26 16.30
C THR A 105 -12.05 7.75 15.64
N PRO A 106 -12.58 8.35 14.54
CA PRO A 106 -13.78 7.84 13.88
C PRO A 106 -13.63 6.41 13.37
N ILE A 107 -12.41 6.02 12.98
CA ILE A 107 -12.11 4.67 12.48
C ILE A 107 -12.15 3.67 13.62
N LEU A 108 -11.50 3.99 14.75
CA LEU A 108 -11.53 3.15 15.95
C LEU A 108 -12.95 3.02 16.52
N ASP A 109 -13.74 4.09 16.49
CA ASP A 109 -15.13 4.07 16.93
C ASP A 109 -15.96 3.09 16.10
N VAL A 110 -15.85 3.14 14.77
CA VAL A 110 -16.56 2.23 13.86
C VAL A 110 -16.15 0.78 14.12
N ILE A 111 -14.85 0.52 14.23
CA ILE A 111 -14.33 -0.82 14.54
C ILE A 111 -14.96 -1.31 15.85
N SER A 112 -14.85 -0.54 16.95
CA SER A 112 -15.37 -0.96 18.27
C SER A 112 -16.88 -1.22 18.32
N LYS A 113 -17.65 -0.55 17.46
CA LYS A 113 -19.12 -0.65 17.45
C LYS A 113 -19.66 -1.71 16.49
N THR A 114 -18.87 -2.09 15.48
CA THR A 114 -19.38 -2.84 14.32
C THR A 114 -18.68 -4.18 14.10
N ILE A 115 -17.42 -4.28 14.50
CA ILE A 115 -16.56 -5.45 14.30
C ILE A 115 -16.24 -6.07 15.66
#